data_AF-A0A841B5C7-F1
#
_entry.id   AF-A0A841B5C7-F1
#
_cell.length_a   1.000
_cell.length_b   1.000
_cell.length_c   1.000
_cell.angle_alpha   90.00
_cell.angle_beta   90.00
_cell.angle_gamma   90.00
#
_symmetry.space_group_name_H-M   'P 1'
#
loop_
_entity.id
_entity.type
_entity.pdbx_description
1 polymer ?
#
loop_
_entity_poly.entity_id
_entity_poly.type
_entity_poly.pdbx_seq_one_letter_code
_entity_poly.pdbx_strand_id
1 'polypeptide(L)'
;MRLRVLCVLLVTGLLAVPAPASASPGFWKLTDLAAQRVQIADKVAAAKFGTPSPIDDPVREQQILDSVAAKAPGLGLDADGVVRFFRDQIEANKVVQRGLYTRWTEHPGTRPPGRPDLATEVRPVIDRLNAGLLTELAATRDARARRSCDARLAVTVRLVDARRALDRLHAGALGEAVRSACSRP
;
A
#
# COMPACT_ATOMS: atom_id res chain seq x y z
N MET A 1 35.77 -65.46 36.67
CA MET A 1 34.74 -64.40 36.64
C MET A 1 35.43 -63.04 36.72
N ARG A 2 35.70 -62.36 35.60
CA ARG A 2 36.08 -60.93 35.58
C ARG A 2 35.49 -60.28 34.32
N LEU A 3 34.79 -59.17 34.56
CA LEU A 3 33.78 -58.50 33.75
C LEU A 3 34.43 -57.67 32.63
N ARG A 4 33.94 -57.76 31.38
CA ARG A 4 34.34 -56.87 30.28
C ARG A 4 33.52 -55.58 30.35
N VAL A 5 34.19 -54.43 30.47
CA VAL A 5 33.58 -53.10 30.43
C VAL A 5 33.41 -52.68 28.97
N LEU A 6 32.17 -52.44 28.55
CA LEU A 6 31.82 -51.94 27.23
C LEU A 6 31.75 -50.40 27.30
N CYS A 7 32.59 -49.71 26.52
CA CYS A 7 32.61 -48.27 26.42
C CYS A 7 31.58 -47.84 25.35
N VAL A 8 30.51 -47.15 25.76
CA VAL A 8 29.48 -46.61 24.86
C VAL A 8 29.86 -45.18 24.49
N LEU A 9 30.26 -44.95 23.24
CA LEU A 9 30.47 -43.62 22.67
C LEU A 9 29.12 -43.06 22.19
N LEU A 10 28.60 -42.07 22.92
CA LEU A 10 27.43 -41.28 22.51
C LEU A 10 27.89 -40.15 21.58
N VAL A 11 27.60 -40.28 20.29
CA VAL A 11 27.76 -39.22 19.29
C VAL A 11 26.49 -38.35 19.31
N THR A 12 26.58 -37.17 19.92
CA THR A 12 25.52 -36.15 19.87
C THR A 12 25.59 -35.38 18.55
N GLY A 13 24.77 -35.81 17.58
CA GLY A 13 24.58 -35.06 16.34
C GLY A 13 23.81 -33.77 16.58
N LEU A 14 24.48 -32.63 16.41
CA LEU A 14 23.86 -31.30 16.45
C LEU A 14 23.04 -31.12 15.16
N LEU A 15 21.72 -31.33 15.22
CA LEU A 15 20.82 -30.98 14.13
C LEU A 15 20.76 -29.45 14.02
N ALA A 16 21.48 -28.89 13.05
CA ALA A 16 21.32 -27.49 12.67
C ALA A 16 19.90 -27.31 12.10
N VAL A 17 19.00 -26.76 12.91
CA VAL A 17 17.68 -26.32 12.45
C VAL A 17 17.91 -25.17 11.47
N PRO A 18 17.46 -25.27 10.20
CA PRO A 18 17.54 -24.14 9.30
C PRO A 18 16.73 -22.99 9.89
N ALA A 19 17.38 -21.84 10.11
CA ALA A 19 16.68 -20.61 10.44
C ALA A 19 15.60 -20.38 9.38
N PRO A 20 14.37 -19.98 9.75
CA PRO A 20 13.37 -19.64 8.76
C PRO A 20 13.99 -18.59 7.84
N ALA A 21 14.09 -18.91 6.55
CA ALA A 21 14.48 -17.94 5.54
C ALA A 21 13.61 -16.71 5.79
N SER A 22 14.25 -15.60 6.16
CA SER A 22 13.61 -14.32 6.47
C SER A 22 12.45 -14.16 5.51
N ALA A 23 11.22 -14.32 6.01
CA ALA A 23 10.04 -14.11 5.19
C ALA A 23 10.24 -12.72 4.62
N SER A 24 10.46 -12.60 3.30
CA SER A 24 10.48 -11.29 2.65
C SER A 24 9.32 -10.53 3.26
N PRO A 25 9.53 -9.34 3.86
CA PRO A 25 8.44 -8.59 4.45
C PRO A 25 7.33 -8.61 3.41
N GLY A 26 6.20 -9.20 3.77
CA GLY A 26 5.18 -9.53 2.79
C GLY A 26 4.64 -8.28 2.13
N PHE A 27 3.51 -8.38 1.43
CA PHE A 27 2.83 -7.20 0.90
C PHE A 27 2.41 -6.19 1.98
N TRP A 28 2.55 -6.52 3.28
CA TRP A 28 2.09 -5.74 4.42
C TRP A 28 2.42 -4.24 4.31
N LYS A 29 3.70 -3.89 4.14
CA LYS A 29 4.11 -2.48 4.16
C LYS A 29 3.64 -1.72 2.91
N LEU A 30 3.70 -2.36 1.73
CA LEU A 30 3.14 -1.81 0.50
C LEU A 30 1.63 -1.54 0.65
N THR A 31 0.88 -2.53 1.15
CA THR A 31 -0.57 -2.45 1.32
C THR A 31 -0.97 -1.47 2.42
N ASP A 32 -0.24 -1.40 3.53
CA ASP A 32 -0.52 -0.43 4.60
C ASP A 32 -0.24 1.01 4.15
N LEU A 33 0.82 1.26 3.38
CA LEU A 33 1.06 2.57 2.78
C LEU A 33 -0.03 2.95 1.76
N ALA A 34 -0.50 1.99 0.95
CA ALA A 34 -1.63 2.21 0.06
C ALA A 34 -2.90 2.57 0.86
N ALA A 35 -3.18 1.88 1.97
CA ALA A 35 -4.30 2.19 2.84
C ALA A 35 -4.19 3.58 3.48
N GLN A 36 -2.99 3.98 3.92
CA GLN A 36 -2.75 5.35 4.40
C GLN A 36 -2.99 6.40 3.30
N ARG A 37 -2.62 6.10 2.05
CA ARG A 37 -2.85 6.96 0.88
C ARG A 37 -4.32 7.01 0.44
N VAL A 38 -5.08 5.97 0.72
CA VAL A 38 -6.55 5.99 0.60
C VAL A 38 -7.15 6.89 1.69
N GLN A 39 -6.75 6.73 2.96
CA GLN A 39 -7.32 7.50 4.07
C GLN A 39 -7.00 9.00 4.04
N ILE A 40 -5.85 9.41 3.46
CA ILE A 40 -5.58 10.86 3.30
C ILE A 40 -6.58 11.53 2.33
N ALA A 41 -7.34 10.77 1.54
CA ALA A 41 -8.43 11.28 0.71
C ALA A 41 -9.51 12.00 1.51
N ASP A 42 -9.71 11.66 2.79
CA ASP A 42 -10.66 12.35 3.67
C ASP A 42 -10.30 13.83 3.83
N LYS A 43 -9.01 14.11 4.02
CA LYS A 43 -8.51 15.49 4.11
C LYS A 43 -8.59 16.21 2.77
N VAL A 44 -8.31 15.52 1.66
CA VAL A 44 -8.47 16.09 0.31
C VAL A 44 -9.94 16.45 0.06
N ALA A 45 -10.87 15.54 0.40
CA ALA A 45 -12.30 15.76 0.27
C ALA A 45 -12.74 16.94 1.14
N ALA A 46 -12.34 16.99 2.41
CA ALA A 46 -12.71 18.06 3.35
C ALA A 46 -12.20 19.43 2.88
N ALA A 47 -11.00 19.46 2.29
CA ALA A 47 -10.40 20.66 1.71
C ALA A 47 -11.17 21.17 0.49
N LYS A 48 -11.56 20.28 -0.43
CA LYS A 48 -12.19 20.64 -1.71
C LYS A 48 -13.71 20.82 -1.63
N PHE A 49 -14.41 20.13 -0.72
CA PHE A 49 -15.88 20.09 -0.72
C PHE A 49 -16.49 21.48 -0.46
N GLY A 50 -17.36 21.92 -1.38
CA GLY A 50 -17.96 23.25 -1.38
C GLY A 50 -16.99 24.35 -1.82
N THR A 51 -15.98 24.03 -2.63
CA THR A 51 -15.09 25.00 -3.27
C THR A 51 -15.11 24.83 -4.80
N PRO A 52 -14.57 25.79 -5.57
CA PRO A 52 -14.39 25.61 -7.01
C PRO A 52 -13.36 24.54 -7.40
N SER A 53 -12.64 23.93 -6.44
CA SER A 53 -11.60 22.94 -6.74
C SER A 53 -12.24 21.59 -7.10
N PRO A 54 -12.07 21.08 -8.33
CA PRO A 54 -12.68 19.82 -8.75
C PRO A 54 -12.00 18.60 -8.09
N ILE A 55 -12.72 17.48 -8.03
CA ILE A 55 -12.14 16.18 -7.61
C ILE A 55 -11.07 15.75 -8.62
N ASP A 56 -11.47 15.66 -9.89
CA ASP A 56 -10.59 15.37 -11.02
C ASP A 56 -9.73 16.59 -11.34
N ASP A 57 -8.42 16.40 -11.34
CA ASP A 57 -7.43 17.43 -11.66
C ASP A 57 -6.39 16.82 -12.60
N PRO A 58 -6.71 16.69 -13.91
CA PRO A 58 -5.86 15.98 -14.86
C PRO A 58 -4.43 16.52 -14.94
N VAL A 59 -4.26 17.83 -14.75
CA VAL A 59 -2.94 18.48 -14.75
C VAL A 59 -2.14 18.02 -13.53
N ARG A 60 -2.72 18.06 -12.33
CA ARG A 60 -2.04 17.59 -11.11
C ARG A 60 -1.82 16.08 -11.12
N GLU A 61 -2.78 15.31 -11.62
CA GLU A 61 -2.70 13.86 -11.76
C GLU A 61 -1.52 13.50 -12.67
N GLN A 62 -1.39 14.16 -13.83
CA GLN A 62 -0.27 13.95 -14.75
C GLN A 62 1.07 14.30 -14.10
N GLN A 63 1.17 15.41 -13.36
CA GLN A 63 2.41 15.75 -12.62
C GLN A 63 2.84 14.66 -11.64
N ILE A 64 1.89 14.01 -10.96
CA ILE A 64 2.19 12.89 -10.06
C ILE A 64 2.74 11.71 -10.85
N LEU A 65 2.08 11.35 -11.96
CA LEU A 65 2.48 10.23 -12.82
C LEU A 65 3.87 10.45 -13.43
N ASP A 66 4.15 11.65 -13.94
CA ASP A 66 5.44 12.03 -14.50
C ASP A 66 6.55 11.95 -13.45
N SER A 67 6.29 12.46 -12.24
CA SER A 67 7.24 12.41 -11.12
C SER A 67 7.58 10.96 -10.73
N VAL A 68 6.61 10.06 -10.65
CA VAL A 68 6.89 8.66 -10.26
C VAL A 68 7.55 7.88 -11.40
N ALA A 69 7.19 8.16 -12.66
CA ALA A 69 7.83 7.58 -13.84
C ALA A 69 9.32 7.95 -13.89
N ALA A 70 9.66 9.22 -13.67
CA ALA A 70 11.05 9.69 -13.66
C ALA A 70 11.90 9.06 -12.56
N LYS A 71 11.30 8.69 -11.41
CA LYS A 71 12.01 8.07 -10.28
C LYS A 71 12.16 6.55 -10.42
N ALA A 72 11.32 5.89 -11.21
CA ALA A 72 11.24 4.44 -11.28
C ALA A 72 12.58 3.77 -11.71
N PRO A 73 13.29 4.23 -12.76
CA PRO A 73 14.52 3.57 -13.20
C PRO A 73 15.63 3.57 -12.14
N GLY A 74 15.74 4.66 -11.35
CA GLY A 74 16.71 4.76 -10.26
C GLY A 74 16.48 3.77 -9.12
N LEU A 75 15.29 3.15 -9.06
CA LEU A 75 14.93 2.09 -8.11
C LEU A 75 14.88 0.70 -8.77
N GLY A 76 15.31 0.58 -10.03
CA GLY A 76 15.25 -0.67 -10.79
C GLY A 76 13.82 -1.11 -11.14
N LEU A 77 12.88 -0.15 -11.20
CA LEU A 77 11.48 -0.39 -11.54
C LEU A 77 11.18 -0.02 -13.00
N ASP A 78 10.25 -0.77 -13.59
CA ASP A 78 9.64 -0.43 -14.87
C ASP A 78 8.72 0.79 -14.73
N ALA A 79 8.95 1.83 -15.54
CA ALA A 79 8.21 3.09 -15.43
C ALA A 79 6.72 2.92 -15.74
N ASP A 80 6.37 2.12 -16.74
CA ASP A 80 4.98 1.91 -17.13
C ASP A 80 4.20 1.15 -16.05
N GLY A 81 4.82 0.13 -15.44
CA GLY A 81 4.27 -0.58 -14.29
C GLY A 81 4.06 0.32 -13.08
N VAL A 82 4.99 1.23 -12.80
CA VAL A 82 4.85 2.24 -11.73
C VAL A 82 3.71 3.21 -12.05
N VAL A 83 3.62 3.71 -13.29
CA VAL A 83 2.53 4.61 -13.72
C VAL A 83 1.16 3.92 -13.56
N ARG A 84 1.02 2.66 -13.97
CA ARG A 84 -0.22 1.89 -13.78
C ARG A 84 -0.60 1.81 -12.30
N PHE A 85 0.34 1.43 -11.44
CA PHE A 85 0.10 1.38 -10.00
C PHE A 85 -0.30 2.75 -9.42
N PHE A 86 0.35 3.85 -9.82
CA PHE A 86 0.00 5.17 -9.29
C PHE A 86 -1.30 5.76 -9.87
N ARG A 87 -1.72 5.33 -11.06
CA ARG A 87 -3.08 5.59 -11.56
C ARG A 87 -4.13 4.98 -10.65
N ASP A 88 -3.96 3.72 -10.26
CA ASP A 88 -4.86 3.05 -9.30
C ASP A 88 -4.94 3.82 -7.96
N GLN A 89 -3.80 4.31 -7.48
CA GLN A 89 -3.74 5.11 -6.25
C GLN A 89 -4.50 6.45 -6.39
N ILE A 90 -4.43 7.10 -7.55
CA ILE A 90 -5.20 8.32 -7.86
C ILE A 90 -6.70 8.00 -7.93
N GLU A 91 -7.09 6.95 -8.65
CA GLU A 91 -8.48 6.56 -8.79
C GLU A 91 -9.11 6.16 -7.45
N ALA A 92 -8.39 5.39 -6.62
CA ALA A 92 -8.81 5.06 -5.26
C ALA A 92 -9.07 6.31 -4.39
N ASN A 93 -8.23 7.34 -4.52
CA ASN A 93 -8.43 8.61 -3.82
C ASN A 93 -9.71 9.31 -4.29
N LYS A 94 -9.98 9.30 -5.61
CA LYS A 94 -11.20 9.88 -6.19
C LYS A 94 -12.45 9.12 -5.78
N VAL A 95 -12.39 7.79 -5.63
CA VAL A 95 -13.48 6.96 -5.08
C VAL A 95 -13.89 7.45 -3.69
N VAL A 96 -12.93 7.64 -2.78
CA VAL A 96 -13.22 8.14 -1.42
C VAL A 96 -13.79 9.56 -1.47
N GLN A 97 -13.17 10.47 -2.24
CA GLN A 97 -13.68 11.85 -2.36
C GLN A 97 -15.13 11.90 -2.85
N ARG A 98 -15.47 11.15 -3.90
CA ARG A 98 -16.85 11.09 -4.44
C ARG A 98 -17.82 10.51 -3.41
N GLY A 99 -17.45 9.41 -2.74
CA GLY A 99 -18.28 8.81 -1.69
C GLY A 99 -18.55 9.76 -0.51
N LEU A 100 -17.53 10.51 -0.08
CA LEU A 100 -17.68 11.51 0.98
C LEU A 100 -18.51 12.71 0.53
N TYR A 101 -18.36 13.17 -0.71
CA TYR A 101 -19.18 14.25 -1.26
C TYR A 101 -20.65 13.89 -1.26
N THR A 102 -21.01 12.67 -1.70
CA THR A 102 -22.38 12.15 -1.62
C THR A 102 -22.86 12.16 -0.17
N ARG A 103 -22.08 11.57 0.75
CA ARG A 103 -22.45 11.50 2.17
C ARG A 103 -22.69 12.88 2.79
N TRP A 104 -21.81 13.85 2.55
CA TRP A 104 -21.92 15.19 3.12
C TRP A 104 -23.00 16.03 2.45
N THR A 105 -23.37 15.71 1.21
CA THR A 105 -24.52 16.35 0.55
C THR A 105 -25.83 15.85 1.15
N GLU A 106 -25.96 14.54 1.38
CA GLU A 106 -27.16 13.92 1.98
C GLU A 106 -27.27 14.19 3.49
N HIS A 107 -26.12 14.22 4.19
CA HIS A 107 -26.04 14.36 5.65
C HIS A 107 -25.00 15.44 6.02
N PRO A 108 -25.31 16.74 5.85
CA PRO A 108 -24.35 17.82 6.06
C PRO A 108 -23.66 17.84 7.43
N GLY A 109 -24.36 17.41 8.48
CA GLY A 109 -23.82 17.30 9.84
C GLY A 109 -22.70 16.26 10.02
N THR A 110 -22.46 15.39 9.04
CA THR A 110 -21.39 14.39 9.08
C THR A 110 -20.07 14.89 8.48
N ARG A 111 -20.05 16.09 7.90
CA ARG A 111 -18.81 16.72 7.42
C ARG A 111 -17.95 17.15 8.62
N PRO A 112 -16.65 16.79 8.66
CA PRO A 112 -15.74 17.36 9.65
C PRO A 112 -15.69 18.89 9.53
N PRO A 113 -15.62 19.64 10.66
CA PRO A 113 -15.65 21.10 10.63
C PRO A 113 -14.38 21.73 10.04
N GLY A 114 -13.26 21.01 10.07
CA GLY A 114 -11.97 21.50 9.59
C GLY A 114 -11.83 21.45 8.06
N ARG A 115 -11.14 22.45 7.51
CA ARG A 115 -10.71 22.50 6.11
C ARG A 115 -9.18 22.58 6.04
N PRO A 116 -8.48 21.44 5.94
CA PRO A 116 -7.02 21.42 5.86
C PRO A 116 -6.52 22.13 4.61
N ASP A 117 -5.37 22.81 4.70
CA ASP A 117 -4.73 23.40 3.53
C ASP A 117 -4.09 22.32 2.65
N LEU A 118 -4.44 22.31 1.36
CA LEU A 118 -3.93 21.30 0.44
C LEU A 118 -2.42 21.41 0.25
N ALA A 119 -1.86 22.61 0.22
CA ALA A 119 -0.47 22.82 -0.13
C ALA A 119 0.49 22.49 1.02
N THR A 120 0.14 22.92 2.23
CA THR A 120 1.01 22.92 3.40
C THR A 120 0.75 21.74 4.33
N GLU A 121 -0.47 21.18 4.36
CA GLU A 121 -0.80 20.06 5.26
C GLU A 121 -0.96 18.72 4.52
N VAL A 122 -1.66 18.72 3.38
CA VAL A 122 -2.06 17.46 2.72
C VAL A 122 -1.01 16.95 1.73
N ARG A 123 -0.52 17.82 0.83
CA ARG A 123 0.46 17.42 -0.20
C ARG A 123 1.77 16.86 0.39
N PRO A 124 2.37 17.40 1.47
CA PRO A 124 3.58 16.81 2.03
C PRO A 124 3.38 15.38 2.55
N VAL A 125 2.19 15.06 3.08
CA VAL A 125 1.85 13.69 3.50
C VAL A 125 1.73 12.77 2.29
N ILE A 126 1.04 13.22 1.24
CA ILE A 126 0.92 12.47 -0.03
C ILE A 126 2.31 12.21 -0.64
N ASP A 127 3.20 13.21 -0.65
CA ASP A 127 4.52 13.06 -1.25
C ASP A 127 5.39 12.05 -0.48
N ARG A 128 5.31 12.03 0.86
CA ARG A 128 5.96 10.99 1.67
C ARG A 128 5.37 9.60 1.40
N LEU A 129 4.05 9.47 1.31
CA LEU A 129 3.40 8.20 1.00
C LEU A 129 3.76 7.70 -0.41
N ASN A 130 3.83 8.60 -1.40
CA ASN A 130 4.27 8.27 -2.76
C ASN A 130 5.71 7.74 -2.77
N ALA A 131 6.62 8.41 -2.05
CA ALA A 131 8.01 7.95 -1.94
C ALA A 131 8.09 6.57 -1.27
N GLY A 132 7.37 6.36 -0.17
CA GLY A 132 7.31 5.07 0.51
C GLY A 132 6.75 3.96 -0.38
N LEU A 133 5.67 4.24 -1.14
CA LEU A 133 5.10 3.29 -2.09
C LEU A 133 6.11 2.89 -3.17
N LEU A 134 6.85 3.84 -3.74
CA LEU A 134 7.92 3.54 -4.71
C LEU A 134 9.00 2.62 -4.11
N THR A 135 9.45 2.93 -2.89
CA THR A 135 10.43 2.08 -2.18
C THR A 135 9.89 0.67 -1.98
N GLU A 136 8.63 0.52 -1.56
CA GLU A 136 8.03 -0.80 -1.34
C GLU A 136 7.74 -1.55 -2.64
N LEU A 137 7.44 -0.87 -3.75
CA LEU A 137 7.34 -1.51 -5.06
C LEU A 137 8.67 -2.16 -5.47
N ALA A 138 9.80 -1.52 -5.15
CA ALA A 138 11.14 -2.08 -5.38
C ALA A 138 11.43 -3.23 -4.41
N ALA A 139 11.15 -3.05 -3.11
CA ALA A 139 11.38 -4.07 -2.09
C ALA A 139 10.55 -5.35 -2.30
N THR A 140 9.37 -5.22 -2.91
CA THR A 140 8.45 -6.34 -3.15
C THR A 140 8.58 -6.95 -4.55
N ARG A 141 9.55 -6.52 -5.38
CA ARG A 141 9.71 -6.99 -6.77
C ARG A 141 9.67 -8.51 -6.92
N ASP A 142 10.46 -9.23 -6.11
CA ASP A 142 10.52 -10.70 -6.17
C ASP A 142 9.23 -11.37 -5.69
N ALA A 143 8.56 -10.79 -4.68
CA ALA A 143 7.27 -11.28 -4.22
C ALA A 143 6.19 -11.09 -5.30
N ARG A 144 6.25 -9.95 -6.02
CA ARG A 144 5.34 -9.59 -7.11
C ARG A 144 5.51 -10.46 -8.36
N ALA A 145 6.73 -10.92 -8.62
CA ALA A 145 7.04 -11.80 -9.75
C ALA A 145 6.52 -13.24 -9.58
N ARG A 146 6.17 -13.67 -8.36
CA ARG A 146 5.72 -15.05 -8.07
C ARG A 146 4.29 -15.28 -8.54
N ARG A 147 3.97 -16.52 -8.92
CA ARG A 147 2.59 -16.95 -9.27
C ARG A 147 1.58 -16.75 -8.12
N SER A 148 2.06 -16.71 -6.88
CA SER A 148 1.23 -16.51 -5.69
C SER A 148 0.97 -15.03 -5.34
N CYS A 149 1.39 -14.07 -6.19
CA CYS A 149 1.25 -12.65 -5.91
C CYS A 149 -0.19 -12.27 -5.55
N ASP A 150 -1.15 -12.54 -6.44
CA ASP A 150 -2.54 -12.11 -6.26
C ASP A 150 -3.17 -12.67 -4.99
N ALA A 151 -2.99 -13.97 -4.74
CA ALA A 151 -3.52 -14.63 -3.55
C ALA A 151 -2.92 -14.05 -2.26
N ARG A 152 -1.60 -13.83 -2.22
CA ARG A 152 -0.92 -13.26 -1.05
C ARG A 152 -1.28 -11.80 -0.84
N LEU A 153 -1.40 -11.02 -1.90
CA LEU A 153 -1.83 -9.62 -1.84
C LEU A 153 -3.27 -9.52 -1.36
N ALA A 154 -4.19 -10.34 -1.87
CA ALA A 154 -5.58 -10.36 -1.45
C ALA A 154 -5.73 -10.68 0.05
N VAL A 155 -5.00 -11.67 0.56
CA VAL A 155 -4.95 -11.97 2.00
C VAL A 155 -4.43 -10.76 2.78
N THR A 156 -3.36 -10.12 2.29
CA THR A 156 -2.77 -8.95 2.95
C THR A 156 -3.72 -7.77 2.98
N VAL A 157 -4.45 -7.50 1.89
CA VAL A 157 -5.48 -6.45 1.83
C VAL A 157 -6.53 -6.66 2.91
N ARG A 158 -7.02 -7.90 3.10
CA ARG A 158 -7.98 -8.21 4.17
C ARG A 158 -7.41 -8.02 5.57
N LEU A 159 -6.15 -8.38 5.78
CA LEU A 159 -5.49 -8.18 7.07
C LEU A 159 -5.28 -6.69 7.38
N VAL A 160 -4.88 -5.88 6.39
CA VAL A 160 -4.71 -4.42 6.56
C VAL A 160 -6.05 -3.74 6.78
N ASP A 161 -7.07 -4.10 5.99
CA ASP A 161 -8.46 -3.65 6.16
C ASP A 161 -8.94 -3.87 7.60
N ALA A 162 -8.85 -5.12 8.09
CA ALA A 162 -9.21 -5.47 9.47
C ALA A 162 -8.38 -4.73 10.51
N ARG A 163 -7.05 -4.60 10.31
CA ARG A 163 -6.15 -3.97 11.28
C ARG A 163 -6.39 -2.46 11.41
N ARG A 164 -6.75 -1.80 10.31
CA ARG A 164 -7.05 -0.37 10.25
C ARG A 164 -8.52 -0.06 10.51
N ALA A 165 -9.36 -1.07 10.63
CA ALA A 165 -10.82 -0.96 10.77
C ALA A 165 -11.42 -0.04 9.68
N LEU A 166 -11.07 -0.29 8.41
CA LEU A 166 -11.58 0.53 7.31
C LEU A 166 -13.09 0.33 7.17
N ASP A 167 -13.81 1.42 6.86
CA ASP A 167 -15.20 1.31 6.46
C ASP A 167 -15.31 0.74 5.03
N ARG A 168 -16.54 0.44 4.58
CA ARG A 168 -16.75 -0.16 3.26
C ARG A 168 -16.22 0.70 2.11
N LEU A 169 -16.29 2.02 2.24
CA LEU A 169 -15.80 2.96 1.21
C LEU A 169 -14.28 2.85 1.09
N HIS A 170 -13.58 2.90 2.22
CA HIS A 170 -12.13 2.82 2.30
C HIS A 170 -11.60 1.43 1.96
N ALA A 171 -12.27 0.36 2.38
CA ALA A 171 -11.89 -1.01 2.04
C ALA A 171 -12.02 -1.27 0.53
N GLY A 172 -13.09 -0.75 -0.11
CA GLY A 172 -13.24 -0.80 -1.56
C GLY A 172 -12.14 -0.01 -2.28
N ALA A 173 -11.85 1.20 -1.82
CA ALA A 173 -10.78 2.02 -2.37
C ALA A 173 -9.38 1.42 -2.16
N LEU A 174 -9.13 0.70 -1.07
CA LEU A 174 -7.87 -0.05 -0.89
C LEU A 174 -7.72 -1.15 -1.93
N GLY A 175 -8.80 -1.86 -2.24
CA GLY A 175 -8.81 -2.86 -3.32
C GLY A 175 -8.47 -2.23 -4.68
N GLU A 176 -9.04 -1.06 -4.97
CA GLU A 176 -8.70 -0.29 -6.17
C GLU A 176 -7.21 0.09 -6.17
N ALA A 177 -6.72 0.66 -5.07
CA ALA A 177 -5.37 1.21 -4.96
C ALA A 177 -4.26 0.19 -5.28
N VAL A 178 -4.48 -1.10 -5.03
CA VAL A 178 -3.47 -2.16 -5.25
C VAL A 178 -3.77 -3.06 -6.44
N ARG A 179 -4.77 -2.72 -7.27
CA ARG A 179 -5.25 -3.55 -8.39
C ARG A 179 -4.13 -3.97 -9.34
N SER A 180 -3.22 -3.05 -9.68
CA SER A 180 -2.10 -3.31 -10.60
C SER A 180 -0.81 -3.74 -9.89
N ALA A 181 -0.83 -3.96 -8.57
CA ALA A 181 0.38 -4.34 -7.84
C ALA A 181 0.91 -5.70 -8.32
N CYS A 182 0.06 -6.66 -8.67
CA CYS A 182 0.50 -7.97 -9.17
C CYS A 182 0.55 -8.09 -10.70
N SER A 183 0.27 -7.01 -11.44
CA SER A 183 0.32 -7.04 -12.91
C SER A 183 1.71 -7.39 -13.40
N ARG A 184 1.80 -8.41 -14.26
CA ARG A 184 3.04 -8.72 -14.97
C ARG A 184 3.29 -7.62 -16.02
N PRO A 185 4.56 -7.26 -16.29
CA PRO A 185 4.93 -6.50 -17.48
C PRO A 185 4.39 -7.17 -18.74
#